data_AF-A0A147JVK8-F1
#
_entry.id   AF-A0A147JVK8-F1
#
_cell.length_a   1.000
_cell.length_b   1.000
_cell.length_c   1.000
_cell.angle_alpha   90.00
_cell.angle_beta   90.00
_cell.angle_gamma   90.00
#
_symmetry.space_group_name_H-M   'P 1'
#
loop_
_entity.id
_entity.type
_entity.pdbx_description
1 polymer ?
#
loop_
_entity_poly.entity_id
_entity_poly.type
_entity_poly.pdbx_seq_one_letter_code
_entity_poly.pdbx_strand_id
1 'polypeptide(L)'
;MVKYEEIGANIPVLCQKCEDPACAAVCPMDAIKVDESLGTYIDYTRCVGCKMCILVCPIGGIGLNPANKKVIICDLCKGDPQCVKSCPEQALEYVDVSKLSIKKRREGLEKLAKFLEVAKI
;
A
#
# COMPACT_ATOMS: atom_id res chain seq x y z
N MET A 1 -8.09 -8.02 0.57
CA MET A 1 -7.83 -8.70 -0.71
C MET A 1 -9.12 -8.75 -1.48
N VAL A 2 -9.12 -8.21 -2.70
CA VAL A 2 -10.24 -8.35 -3.62
C VAL A 2 -10.01 -9.65 -4.39
N LYS A 3 -11.01 -10.53 -4.38
CA LYS A 3 -10.97 -11.81 -5.08
C LYS A 3 -11.72 -11.64 -6.40
N TYR A 4 -11.05 -11.92 -7.50
CA TYR A 4 -11.63 -11.99 -8.84
C TYR A 4 -11.65 -13.47 -9.23
N GLU A 5 -12.70 -14.17 -8.80
CA GLU A 5 -12.82 -15.63 -8.92
C GLU A 5 -12.87 -16.07 -10.39
N GLU A 6 -13.50 -15.26 -11.24
CA GLU A 6 -13.65 -15.48 -12.67
C GLU A 6 -12.33 -15.57 -13.45
N ILE A 7 -11.27 -14.91 -12.96
CA ILE A 7 -9.93 -14.93 -13.56
C ILE A 7 -8.89 -15.56 -12.64
N GLY A 8 -9.32 -16.17 -11.53
CA GLY A 8 -8.43 -16.81 -10.55
C GLY A 8 -7.42 -15.86 -9.90
N ALA A 9 -7.74 -14.56 -9.79
CA ALA A 9 -6.82 -13.55 -9.30
C ALA A 9 -7.19 -13.05 -7.90
N ASN A 10 -6.18 -12.90 -7.03
CA ASN A 10 -6.31 -12.29 -5.72
C ASN A 10 -5.45 -11.03 -5.68
N ILE A 11 -6.07 -9.86 -5.58
CA ILE A 11 -5.36 -8.58 -5.60
C ILE A 11 -5.32 -8.00 -4.18
N PRO A 12 -4.12 -7.84 -3.58
CA PRO A 12 -3.97 -7.16 -2.30
C PRO A 12 -4.15 -5.65 -2.49
N VAL A 13 -5.34 -5.17 -2.14
CA VAL A 13 -5.61 -3.72 -2.06
C VAL A 13 -5.21 -3.24 -0.66
N LEU A 14 -4.23 -2.33 -0.63
CA LEU A 14 -3.66 -1.73 0.57
C LEU A 14 -3.63 -0.20 0.42
N CYS A 15 -3.50 0.51 1.54
CA CYS A 15 -3.21 1.94 1.51
C CYS A 15 -1.89 2.20 0.77
N GLN A 16 -1.90 3.17 -0.15
CA GLN A 16 -0.75 3.50 -1.01
C GLN A 16 0.21 4.51 -0.41
N LYS A 17 -0.05 5.02 0.80
CA LYS A 17 0.77 6.06 1.45
C LYS A 17 0.94 7.30 0.57
N CYS A 18 -0.19 7.83 0.10
CA CYS A 18 -0.24 8.99 -0.76
C CYS A 18 0.50 10.18 -0.12
N GLU A 19 1.23 10.93 -0.94
CA GLU A 19 1.88 12.18 -0.57
C GLU A 19 0.86 13.27 -0.21
N ASP A 20 -0.23 13.35 -1.01
CA ASP A 20 -1.40 14.18 -0.73
C ASP A 20 -2.63 13.31 -0.40
N PRO A 21 -2.80 12.89 0.87
CA PRO A 21 -3.87 11.98 1.25
C PRO A 21 -5.21 12.70 1.41
N ALA A 22 -6.11 12.50 0.44
CA ALA A 22 -7.51 12.95 0.52
C ALA A 22 -8.21 12.50 1.83
N CYS A 23 -7.83 11.34 2.37
CA CYS A 23 -8.36 10.84 3.63
C CYS A 23 -7.96 11.70 4.84
N ALA A 24 -6.78 12.34 4.82
CA ALA A 24 -6.37 13.30 5.84
C ALA A 24 -7.12 14.62 5.66
N ALA A 25 -7.19 15.13 4.43
CA ALA A 25 -7.87 16.39 4.10
C ALA A 25 -9.34 16.41 4.51
N VAL A 26 -10.06 15.28 4.40
CA VAL A 26 -11.48 15.20 4.78
C VAL A 26 -11.72 14.98 6.28
N CYS A 27 -10.68 14.70 7.08
CA CYS A 27 -10.88 14.27 8.46
C CYS A 27 -11.25 15.47 9.36
N PRO A 28 -12.50 15.56 9.88
CA PRO A 28 -12.92 16.71 10.67
C PRO A 28 -12.24 16.78 12.04
N MET A 29 -11.76 15.63 12.53
CA MET A 29 -11.04 15.53 13.81
C MET A 29 -9.54 15.70 13.64
N ASP A 30 -9.05 15.82 12.40
CA ASP A 30 -7.62 15.87 12.07
C ASP A 30 -6.86 14.69 12.73
N ALA A 31 -7.50 13.50 12.68
CA ALA A 31 -7.01 12.26 13.27
C ALA A 31 -6.12 11.44 12.32
N ILE A 32 -6.11 11.77 11.03
CA ILE A 32 -5.25 11.11 10.05
C ILE A 32 -4.06 12.05 9.79
N LYS A 33 -2.85 11.56 10.01
CA LYS A 33 -1.60 12.32 9.96
C LYS A 33 -0.64 11.69 8.96
N VAL A 34 0.35 12.45 8.52
CA VAL A 34 1.41 11.99 7.61
C VAL A 34 2.73 12.04 8.35
N ASP A 35 3.37 10.89 8.46
CA ASP A 35 4.76 10.77 8.90
C ASP A 35 5.68 10.81 7.67
N GLU A 36 6.81 11.50 7.76
CA GLU A 36 7.75 11.65 6.64
C GLU A 36 8.36 10.32 6.20
N SER A 37 8.50 9.37 7.11
CA SER A 37 9.17 8.09 6.86
C SER A 37 8.20 6.95 6.55
N LEU A 38 7.04 6.92 7.19
CA LEU A 38 6.06 5.82 7.12
C LEU A 38 4.77 6.20 6.39
N GLY A 39 4.62 7.47 6.00
CA GLY A 39 3.44 8.02 5.36
C GLY A 39 2.24 8.10 6.29
N THR A 40 1.04 7.97 5.73
CA THR A 40 -0.22 8.18 6.47
C THR A 40 -0.43 7.21 7.64
N TYR A 41 -0.85 7.71 8.80
CA TYR A 41 -1.27 6.93 9.98
C TYR A 41 -2.48 7.56 10.68
N ILE A 42 -3.09 6.83 11.63
CA ILE A 42 -4.25 7.30 12.42
C ILE A 42 -3.84 7.53 13.88
N ASP A 43 -4.14 8.71 14.39
CA ASP A 43 -4.24 8.98 15.82
C ASP A 43 -5.62 8.54 16.33
N TYR A 44 -5.64 7.38 16.99
CA TYR A 44 -6.87 6.78 17.51
C TYR A 44 -7.49 7.55 18.68
N THR A 45 -6.74 8.45 19.35
CA THR A 45 -7.28 9.28 20.43
C THR A 45 -8.26 10.33 19.90
N ARG A 46 -8.04 10.78 18.66
CA ARG A 46 -8.86 11.78 17.96
C ARG A 46 -9.89 11.17 17.03
N CYS A 47 -9.66 9.93 16.58
CA CYS A 47 -10.56 9.25 15.65
C CYS A 47 -11.91 8.90 16.31
N VAL A 48 -12.99 9.52 15.81
CA VAL A 48 -14.38 9.27 16.22
C VAL A 48 -15.12 8.24 15.36
N GLY A 49 -14.48 7.73 14.30
CA GLY A 49 -15.09 6.71 13.43
C GLY A 49 -16.22 7.22 12.52
N CYS A 50 -16.15 8.47 12.06
CA CYS A 50 -17.15 9.05 11.14
C CYS A 50 -17.12 8.46 9.71
N LYS A 51 -16.06 7.71 9.36
CA LYS A 51 -15.88 6.99 8.08
C LYS A 51 -15.79 7.83 6.81
N MET A 52 -15.72 9.16 6.90
CA MET A 52 -15.55 10.03 5.71
C MET A 52 -14.30 9.67 4.91
N CYS A 53 -13.20 9.31 5.60
CA CYS A 53 -11.97 8.87 4.95
C CYS A 53 -12.15 7.64 4.06
N ILE A 54 -13.04 6.71 4.41
CA ILE A 54 -13.35 5.54 3.58
C ILE A 54 -13.97 5.98 2.26
N LEU A 55 -14.95 6.90 2.32
CA LEU A 55 -15.71 7.34 1.15
C LEU A 55 -14.84 8.08 0.13
N VAL A 56 -13.86 8.85 0.58
CA VAL A 56 -13.00 9.65 -0.32
C VAL A 56 -11.77 8.89 -0.82
N CYS A 57 -11.47 7.69 -0.30
CA CYS A 57 -10.27 6.95 -0.72
C CYS A 57 -10.50 6.28 -2.08
N PRO A 58 -9.85 6.73 -3.17
CA PRO A 58 -10.09 6.17 -4.50
C PRO A 58 -9.57 4.74 -4.64
N ILE A 59 -8.63 4.34 -3.78
CA ILE A 59 -7.99 3.02 -3.80
C ILE A 59 -8.84 1.99 -3.04
N GLY A 60 -9.69 2.41 -2.11
CA GLY A 60 -10.33 1.50 -1.16
C GLY A 60 -9.34 0.91 -0.13
N GLY A 61 -8.23 1.60 0.14
CA GLY A 61 -7.16 1.13 1.03
C GLY A 61 -7.41 1.30 2.54
N ILE A 62 -8.64 1.67 2.94
CA ILE A 62 -9.02 1.94 4.33
C ILE A 62 -10.02 0.89 4.79
N GLY A 63 -9.66 0.15 5.84
CA GLY A 63 -10.51 -0.85 6.46
C GLY A 63 -11.37 -0.29 7.59
N LEU A 64 -12.34 -1.08 8.04
CA LEU A 64 -13.13 -0.82 9.23
C LEU A 64 -12.89 -1.92 10.26
N ASN A 65 -12.52 -1.56 11.48
CA ASN A 65 -12.45 -2.52 12.57
C ASN A 65 -13.89 -2.88 13.01
N PRO A 66 -14.30 -4.15 12.94
CA PRO A 66 -15.66 -4.54 13.27
C PRO A 66 -15.98 -4.41 14.76
N ALA A 67 -14.97 -4.49 15.64
CA ALA A 67 -15.15 -4.49 17.09
C ALA A 67 -15.37 -3.07 17.65
N ASN A 68 -14.54 -2.11 17.27
CA ASN A 68 -14.61 -0.74 17.81
C ASN A 68 -15.17 0.30 16.82
N LYS A 69 -15.54 -0.14 15.60
CA LYS A 69 -16.07 0.70 14.51
C LYS A 69 -15.15 1.86 14.09
N LYS A 70 -13.88 1.86 14.49
CA LYS A 70 -12.87 2.80 14.01
C LYS A 70 -12.27 2.30 12.70
N VAL A 71 -11.80 3.24 11.90
CA VAL A 71 -11.13 2.94 10.63
C VAL A 71 -9.72 2.40 10.89
N ILE A 72 -9.21 1.59 9.95
CA ILE A 72 -7.86 1.05 9.96
C ILE A 72 -7.19 1.51 8.66
N ILE A 73 -6.02 2.12 8.78
CA ILE A 73 -5.12 2.43 7.67
C ILE A 73 -3.85 1.61 7.89
N CYS A 74 -3.30 1.03 6.82
CA CYS A 74 -2.00 0.36 6.88
C CYS A 74 -0.96 1.38 7.38
N ASP A 75 -0.22 1.07 8.44
CA ASP A 75 0.84 1.91 9.02
C ASP A 75 2.24 1.38 8.65
N LEU A 76 2.31 0.55 7.59
CA LEU A 76 3.50 -0.23 7.21
C LEU A 76 4.05 -1.11 8.34
N CYS A 77 3.22 -1.46 9.33
CA CYS A 77 3.64 -2.17 10.53
C CYS A 77 4.88 -1.50 11.15
N LYS A 78 4.92 -0.15 11.14
CA LYS A 78 6.04 0.66 11.66
C LYS A 78 7.38 0.36 10.99
N GLY A 79 7.36 0.08 9.68
CA GLY A 79 8.56 -0.20 8.89
C GLY A 79 8.93 -1.68 8.84
N ASP A 80 8.14 -2.56 9.45
CA ASP A 80 8.33 -4.01 9.39
C ASP A 80 7.07 -4.77 8.87
N PRO A 81 6.73 -4.65 7.57
CA PRO A 81 5.46 -5.13 7.03
C PRO A 81 5.28 -6.64 7.17
N GLN A 82 4.34 -7.05 8.02
CA GLN A 82 4.06 -8.48 8.26
C GLN A 82 3.46 -9.17 7.03
N CYS A 83 2.68 -8.45 6.22
CA CYS A 83 2.10 -9.00 4.98
C CYS A 83 3.17 -9.45 3.97
N VAL A 84 4.33 -8.79 3.94
CA VAL A 84 5.46 -9.17 3.09
C VAL A 84 6.10 -10.46 3.62
N LYS A 85 6.36 -10.52 4.94
CA LYS A 85 6.96 -11.70 5.59
C LYS A 85 6.09 -12.94 5.52
N SER A 86 4.78 -12.78 5.67
CA SER A 86 3.83 -13.89 5.70
C SER A 86 3.40 -14.35 4.30
N CYS A 87 3.77 -13.65 3.22
CA CYS A 87 3.37 -14.03 1.87
C CYS A 87 4.20 -15.23 1.39
N PRO A 88 3.59 -16.43 1.25
CA PRO A 88 4.34 -17.63 0.85
C PRO A 88 4.88 -17.52 -0.57
N GLU A 89 4.11 -16.91 -1.46
CA GLU A 89 4.45 -16.72 -2.88
C GLU A 89 5.41 -15.54 -3.12
N GLN A 90 5.80 -14.81 -2.08
CA GLN A 90 6.68 -13.63 -2.18
C GLN A 90 6.17 -12.59 -3.20
N ALA A 91 4.84 -12.48 -3.35
CA ALA A 91 4.21 -11.57 -4.29
C ALA A 91 4.34 -10.08 -3.89
N LEU A 92 4.74 -9.81 -2.65
CA LEU A 92 4.93 -8.47 -2.09
C LEU A 92 6.40 -8.27 -1.74
N GLU A 93 6.92 -7.08 -2.04
CA GLU A 93 8.27 -6.66 -1.64
C GLU A 93 8.17 -5.29 -0.96
N TYR A 94 8.83 -5.13 0.20
CA TYR A 94 8.99 -3.83 0.84
C TYR A 94 10.34 -3.24 0.44
N VAL A 95 10.31 -2.10 -0.25
CA VAL A 95 11.48 -1.49 -0.89
C VAL A 95 11.51 0.00 -0.66
N ASP A 96 12.72 0.54 -0.67
CA ASP A 96 12.96 1.97 -0.72
C ASP A 96 12.62 2.51 -2.12
N VAL A 97 11.64 3.39 -2.18
CA VAL A 97 11.16 4.01 -3.43
C VAL A 97 12.25 4.78 -4.17
N SER A 98 13.21 5.38 -3.47
CA SER A 98 14.32 6.12 -4.08
C SER A 98 15.25 5.22 -4.90
N LYS A 99 15.32 3.94 -4.53
CA LYS A 99 16.17 2.94 -5.18
C LYS A 99 15.40 2.08 -6.18
N LEU A 100 14.07 2.09 -6.12
CA LEU A 100 13.21 1.22 -6.91
C LEU A 100 13.34 1.45 -8.42
N SER A 101 13.38 2.70 -8.88
CA SER A 101 13.46 3.03 -10.31
C SER A 101 14.74 2.49 -10.94
N ILE A 102 15.88 2.64 -10.26
CA ILE A 102 17.19 2.13 -10.69
C ILE A 102 17.18 0.60 -10.71
N LYS A 103 16.66 -0.04 -9.66
CA LYS A 103 16.54 -1.50 -9.57
C LYS A 103 15.73 -2.05 -10.75
N LYS A 104 14.54 -1.48 -11.01
CA LYS A 104 13.66 -1.93 -12.12
C LYS A 104 14.27 -1.71 -13.50
N ARG A 105 14.94 -0.58 -13.72
CA ARG A 105 15.67 -0.32 -14.98
C ARG A 105 16.79 -1.34 -15.20
N ARG A 106 17.56 -1.67 -14.16
CA ARG A 106 18.62 -2.68 -14.23
C ARG A 106 18.05 -4.06 -14.53
N GLU A 107 17.02 -4.51 -13.82
CA GLU A 107 16.33 -5.78 -14.07
C GLU A 107 15.81 -5.86 -15.52
N GLY A 108 15.26 -4.76 -16.05
CA GLY A 108 14.79 -4.67 -17.42
C GLY A 108 15.91 -4.82 -18.45
N LEU A 109 17.04 -4.13 -18.23
CA LEU A 109 18.23 -4.23 -19.09
C LEU A 109 18.82 -5.64 -19.09
N GLU A 110 18.91 -6.29 -17.93
CA GLU A 110 19.39 -7.67 -17.81
C GLU A 110 18.50 -8.67 -18.57
N LYS A 111 17.18 -8.50 -18.49
CA LYS A 111 16.22 -9.31 -19.27
C LYS A 111 16.37 -9.07 -20.76
N LEU A 112 16.53 -7.82 -21.18
CA LEU A 112 16.74 -7.46 -22.58
C LEU A 112 18.06 -8.04 -23.12
N ALA A 113 19.16 -7.93 -22.36
CA ALA A 113 20.45 -8.49 -22.74
C ALA A 113 20.34 -10.01 -22.97
N LYS A 114 19.73 -10.74 -22.04
CA LYS A 114 19.46 -12.18 -22.19
C LYS A 114 18.58 -12.49 -23.41
N PHE A 115 17.58 -11.66 -23.68
CA PHE A 115 16.74 -11.83 -24.85
C PHE A 115 17.52 -11.65 -26.16
N LEU A 116 18.38 -10.64 -26.24
CA LEU A 116 19.24 -10.40 -27.41
C LEU A 116 20.22 -11.57 -27.64
N GLU A 117 20.81 -12.11 -26.57
CA GLU A 117 21.66 -13.31 -26.63
C GLU A 117 20.91 -14.53 -27.21
N VAL A 118 19.67 -14.76 -26.78
CA VAL A 118 18.83 -15.86 -27.28
C VAL A 118 18.38 -15.64 -28.72
N ALA A 119 18.07 -14.39 -29.09
CA ALA A 119 17.61 -14.02 -30.43
C ALA A 119 18.74 -14.03 -31.49
N LYS A 120 20.01 -14.17 -31.09
CA LYS A 120 21.20 -14.11 -31.96
C LYS A 120 21.20 -12.86 -32.87
N ILE A 121 20.84 -11.71 -32.31
CA ILE A 121 21.00 -10.39 -32.94
C ILE A 121 22.25 -9.74 -32.37
#